data_AF-A0A936INT8-F1
#
_entry.id   AF-A0A936INT8-F1
#
_cell.length_a   1.000
_cell.length_b   1.000
_cell.length_c   1.000
_cell.angle_alpha   90.00
_cell.angle_beta   90.00
_cell.angle_gamma   90.00
#
_symmetry.space_group_name_H-M   'P 1'
#
loop_
_entity.id
_entity.type
_entity.pdbx_description
1 polymer ?
#
loop_
_entity_poly.entity_id
_entity_poly.type
_entity_poly.pdbx_seq_one_letter_code
_entity_poly.pdbx_strand_id
1 'polypeptide(L)'
;MSRSWMWLLVPVACAGLAQEPPRVEEPPEEDETIAAREYSFNPLQAAKELKVGNFYFKKGNYRAAALRFEEAAKWDSGFADAYQRWGEALEKQDDAKGAVAAYRKYLAVAPDARNAGEIRKRIEKLTPRK
;
A
#
# COMPACT_ATOMS: atom_id res chain seq x y z
N MET A 1 -52.16 54.04 -40.30
CA MET A 1 -53.02 53.00 -39.68
C MET A 1 -52.42 51.64 -39.99
N SER A 2 -52.59 50.67 -39.08
CA SER A 2 -52.03 49.30 -39.08
C SER A 2 -50.57 49.24 -38.58
N ARG A 3 -50.19 48.43 -37.59
CA ARG A 3 -50.76 47.19 -37.07
C ARG A 3 -50.32 46.97 -35.61
N SER A 4 -51.26 46.44 -34.85
CA SER A 4 -51.06 45.67 -33.61
C SER A 4 -50.11 44.49 -33.83
N TRP A 5 -49.32 44.18 -32.79
CA TRP A 5 -48.71 42.90 -32.34
C TRP A 5 -47.50 43.31 -31.48
N MET A 6 -47.24 42.81 -30.28
CA MET A 6 -47.16 41.42 -29.87
C MET A 6 -47.10 41.42 -28.34
N TRP A 7 -47.98 40.67 -27.67
CA TRP A 7 -47.85 40.46 -26.23
C TRP A 7 -46.65 39.57 -25.92
N LEU A 8 -45.99 39.95 -24.84
CA LEU A 8 -44.83 39.35 -24.17
C LEU A 8 -44.74 37.82 -24.24
N LEU A 9 -43.64 37.34 -24.82
CA LEU A 9 -43.09 36.01 -24.57
C LEU A 9 -42.46 36.00 -23.17
N VAL A 10 -43.06 35.23 -22.27
CA VAL A 10 -42.50 34.91 -20.94
C VAL A 10 -41.27 34.02 -21.15
N PRO A 11 -40.10 34.34 -20.57
CA PRO A 11 -38.94 33.45 -20.65
C PRO A 11 -39.20 32.19 -19.83
N VAL A 12 -39.01 31.05 -20.49
CA VAL A 12 -38.98 29.70 -19.93
C VAL A 12 -37.85 29.62 -18.91
N ALA A 13 -38.19 29.35 -17.65
CA ALA A 13 -37.23 29.01 -16.61
C ALA A 13 -36.64 27.63 -16.90
N CYS A 14 -35.48 27.59 -17.56
CA CYS A 14 -34.63 26.40 -17.57
C CYS A 14 -33.92 26.28 -16.22
N ALA A 15 -34.58 25.65 -15.25
CA ALA A 15 -33.92 25.12 -14.06
C ALA A 15 -33.10 23.89 -14.48
N GLY A 16 -31.92 24.14 -15.05
CA GLY A 16 -30.91 23.12 -15.28
C GLY A 16 -30.35 22.69 -13.92
N LEU A 17 -30.66 21.47 -13.49
CA LEU A 17 -29.97 20.82 -12.39
C LEU A 17 -28.52 20.57 -12.85
N ALA A 18 -27.64 21.51 -12.55
CA ALA A 18 -26.21 21.27 -12.59
C ALA A 18 -25.91 20.15 -11.59
N GLN A 19 -25.73 18.92 -12.09
CA GLN A 19 -25.09 17.88 -11.29
C GLN A 19 -23.65 18.35 -11.08
N GLU A 20 -23.34 18.73 -9.85
CA GLU A 20 -21.97 19.01 -9.44
C GLU A 20 -21.12 17.78 -9.79
N PRO A 21 -19.93 17.95 -10.40
CA PRO A 21 -19.06 16.81 -10.69
C PRO A 21 -18.78 16.06 -9.39
N PRO A 22 -18.63 14.72 -9.41
CA PRO A 22 -18.36 13.95 -8.21
C PRO A 22 -17.11 14.54 -7.56
N ARG A 23 -17.30 15.08 -6.34
CA ARG A 23 -16.20 15.56 -5.51
C ARG A 23 -15.26 14.39 -5.34
N VAL A 24 -14.11 14.44 -5.99
CA VAL A 24 -13.00 13.54 -5.68
C VAL A 24 -12.62 13.92 -4.26
N GLU A 25 -13.09 13.14 -3.29
CA GLU A 25 -12.60 13.23 -1.92
C GLU A 25 -11.12 12.84 -2.00
N GLU A 26 -10.25 13.85 -2.02
CA GLU A 26 -8.84 13.61 -1.85
C GLU A 26 -8.67 12.90 -0.51
N PRO A 27 -7.94 11.76 -0.47
CA PRO A 27 -7.76 11.01 0.76
C PRO A 27 -7.23 11.98 1.81
N PRO A 28 -7.73 11.90 3.06
CA PRO A 28 -7.47 12.91 4.08
C PRO A 28 -5.98 13.20 4.11
N GLU A 29 -5.62 14.46 3.87
CA GLU A 29 -4.27 14.95 4.09
C GLU A 29 -3.95 14.63 5.56
N GLU A 30 -3.14 13.58 5.79
CA GLU A 30 -2.76 13.16 7.13
C GLU A 30 -1.95 14.30 7.75
N ASP A 31 -2.60 15.15 8.55
CA ASP A 31 -1.97 16.13 9.43
C ASP A 31 -0.79 15.44 10.16
N GLU A 32 0.43 15.89 9.89
CA GLU A 32 1.71 15.32 10.35
C GLU A 32 1.96 15.47 11.87
N THR A 33 0.90 15.49 12.67
CA THR A 33 0.93 15.69 14.12
C THR A 33 1.22 14.39 14.87
N ILE A 34 2.38 13.76 14.66
CA ILE A 34 2.99 12.74 15.54
C ILE A 34 1.96 11.78 16.19
N ALA A 35 0.99 11.28 15.43
CA ALA A 35 0.19 10.15 15.87
C ALA A 35 1.03 8.92 15.52
N ALA A 36 1.53 8.21 16.54
CA ALA A 36 2.08 6.89 16.30
C ALA A 36 1.01 6.08 15.57
N ARG A 37 1.24 5.74 14.28
CA ARG A 37 0.25 5.00 13.47
C ARG A 37 -0.20 3.79 14.26
N GLU A 38 -1.48 3.76 14.63
CA GLU A 38 -2.09 2.63 15.31
C GLU A 38 -2.38 1.56 14.27
N TYR A 39 -1.82 0.37 14.47
CA TYR A 39 -2.02 -0.75 13.57
C TYR A 39 -3.12 -1.65 14.13
N SER A 40 -4.22 -1.73 13.38
CA SER A 40 -5.28 -2.73 13.59
C SER A 40 -5.25 -3.72 12.43
N PHE A 41 -5.73 -4.96 12.65
CA PHE A 41 -5.73 -5.98 11.60
C PHE A 41 -6.52 -5.50 10.36
N ASN A 42 -5.83 -5.30 9.25
CA ASN A 42 -6.40 -4.85 7.99
C ASN A 42 -5.70 -5.50 6.79
N PRO A 43 -6.22 -6.63 6.29
CA PRO A 43 -5.60 -7.37 5.20
C PRO A 43 -5.66 -6.64 3.86
N LEU A 44 -6.65 -5.75 3.65
CA LEU A 44 -6.74 -4.94 2.43
C LEU A 44 -5.64 -3.87 2.40
N GLN A 45 -5.41 -3.21 3.53
CA GLN A 45 -4.30 -2.25 3.65
C GLN A 45 -2.95 -2.96 3.55
N ALA A 46 -2.80 -4.13 4.18
CA ALA A 46 -1.58 -4.94 4.05
C ALA A 46 -1.27 -5.29 2.58
N ALA A 47 -2.28 -5.74 1.83
CA ALA A 47 -2.14 -6.04 0.40
C ALA A 47 -1.82 -4.79 -0.45
N LYS A 48 -2.35 -3.62 -0.08
CA LYS A 48 -2.03 -2.34 -0.73
C LYS A 48 -0.55 -1.99 -0.52
N GLU A 49 -0.08 -2.01 0.73
CA GLU A 49 1.33 -1.72 1.04
C GLU A 49 2.28 -2.72 0.36
N LEU A 50 1.92 -4.01 0.27
CA LEU A 50 2.69 -4.99 -0.49
C LEU A 50 2.82 -4.61 -1.97
N LYS A 51 1.74 -4.15 -2.61
CA LYS A 51 1.78 -3.71 -4.02
C LYS A 51 2.70 -2.51 -4.20
N VAL A 52 2.64 -1.53 -3.29
CA VAL A 52 3.52 -0.35 -3.31
C VAL A 52 4.97 -0.74 -3.09
N GLY A 53 5.24 -1.63 -2.13
CA GLY A 53 6.58 -2.17 -1.89
C GLY A 53 7.15 -2.89 -3.12
N ASN A 54 6.33 -3.71 -3.79
CA ASN A 54 6.74 -4.38 -5.03
C ASN A 54 7.04 -3.39 -6.17
N PHE A 55 6.32 -2.27 -6.25
CA PHE A 55 6.62 -1.20 -7.20
C PHE A 55 8.01 -0.59 -6.94
N TYR A 56 8.33 -0.24 -5.70
CA TYR A 56 9.65 0.29 -5.33
C TYR A 56 10.76 -0.73 -5.52
N PHE A 57 10.50 -2.00 -5.18
CA PHE A 57 11.45 -3.09 -5.37
C PHE A 57 11.85 -3.24 -6.84
N LYS A 58 10.86 -3.20 -7.76
CA LYS A 58 11.11 -3.23 -9.21
C LYS A 58 11.91 -2.02 -9.71
N LYS A 59 11.78 -0.87 -9.06
CA LYS A 59 12.57 0.33 -9.34
C LYS A 59 13.98 0.30 -8.73
N GLY A 60 14.33 -0.76 -7.99
CA GLY A 60 15.61 -0.89 -7.28
C GLY A 60 15.69 -0.03 -6.01
N ASN A 61 14.61 0.63 -5.61
CA ASN A 61 14.57 1.38 -4.35
C ASN A 61 14.21 0.43 -3.21
N TYR A 62 15.18 -0.39 -2.80
CA TYR A 62 14.97 -1.43 -1.81
C TYR A 62 14.67 -0.88 -0.41
N ARG A 63 15.19 0.31 -0.08
CA ARG A 63 14.88 0.98 1.19
C ARG A 63 13.40 1.35 1.29
N ALA A 64 12.85 2.00 0.26
CA ALA A 64 11.42 2.31 0.22
C ALA A 64 10.57 1.04 0.17
N ALA A 65 11.02 0.01 -0.55
CA ALA A 65 10.33 -1.27 -0.60
C ALA A 65 10.25 -1.93 0.79
N ALA A 66 11.37 -1.97 1.52
CA ALA A 66 11.42 -2.56 2.86
C ALA A 66 10.48 -1.86 3.85
N LEU A 67 10.41 -0.53 3.82
CA LEU A 67 9.46 0.22 4.65
C LEU A 67 8.01 -0.19 4.36
N ARG A 68 7.65 -0.31 3.08
CA ARG A 68 6.29 -0.71 2.68
C ARG A 68 5.97 -2.15 3.03
N PHE A 69 6.92 -3.06 2.91
CA PHE A 69 6.74 -4.44 3.33
C PHE A 69 6.63 -4.59 4.85
N GLU A 70 7.38 -3.79 5.60
CA GLU A 70 7.22 -3.68 7.06
C GLU A 70 5.83 -3.18 7.43
N GLU A 71 5.34 -2.11 6.78
CA GLU A 71 3.99 -1.60 7.01
C GLU A 71 2.94 -2.67 6.71
N ALA A 72 3.07 -3.41 5.59
CA ALA A 72 2.19 -4.51 5.27
C ALA A 72 2.15 -5.57 6.39
N ALA A 73 3.31 -5.93 6.95
CA ALA A 73 3.42 -6.88 8.05
C ALA A 73 2.90 -6.35 9.40
N LYS A 74 2.80 -5.04 9.58
CA LYS A 74 2.18 -4.42 10.77
C LYS A 74 0.66 -4.39 10.65
N TRP A 75 0.12 -4.14 9.45
CA TRP A 75 -1.33 -4.21 9.18
C TRP A 75 -1.88 -5.64 9.24
N ASP A 76 -1.08 -6.63 8.85
CA ASP A 76 -1.42 -8.04 9.00
C ASP A 76 -0.17 -8.86 9.39
N SER A 77 -0.11 -9.22 10.68
CA SER A 77 0.99 -10.02 11.24
C SER A 77 0.99 -11.49 10.78
N GLY A 78 -0.08 -11.94 10.11
CA GLY A 78 -0.19 -13.24 9.45
C GLY A 78 0.14 -13.18 7.96
N PHE A 79 0.54 -12.02 7.41
CA PHE A 79 0.78 -11.89 5.99
C PHE A 79 2.18 -12.37 5.59
N ALA A 80 2.31 -13.67 5.33
CA ALA A 80 3.59 -14.31 5.01
C ALA A 80 4.33 -13.59 3.85
N ASP A 81 3.64 -13.28 2.76
CA ASP A 81 4.26 -12.63 1.59
C ASP A 81 4.95 -11.30 1.93
N ALA A 82 4.42 -10.54 2.89
CA ALA A 82 5.04 -9.31 3.35
C ALA A 82 6.40 -9.57 4.02
N TYR A 83 6.48 -10.57 4.91
CA TYR A 83 7.74 -10.94 5.56
C TYR A 83 8.78 -11.48 4.58
N GLN A 84 8.37 -12.30 3.60
CA GLN A 84 9.29 -12.78 2.57
C GLN A 84 9.87 -11.62 1.77
N ARG A 85 9.00 -10.74 1.25
CA ARG A 85 9.41 -9.59 0.42
C ARG A 85 10.24 -8.59 1.21
N TRP A 86 9.92 -8.40 2.49
CA TRP A 86 10.73 -7.58 3.39
C TRP A 86 12.14 -8.14 3.54
N GLY A 87 12.27 -9.45 3.77
CA GLY A 87 13.57 -10.12 3.84
C GLY A 87 14.38 -9.96 2.55
N GLU A 88 13.74 -10.14 1.39
CA GLU A 88 14.37 -9.94 0.08
C GLU A 88 14.87 -8.50 -0.12
N ALA A 89 14.08 -7.51 0.29
CA ALA A 89 14.45 -6.10 0.21
C ALA A 89 15.59 -5.74 1.17
N LEU A 90 15.67 -6.37 2.34
CA LEU A 90 16.75 -6.17 3.30
C LEU A 90 18.05 -6.84 2.85
N GLU A 91 17.99 -8.03 2.23
CA GLU A 91 19.16 -8.64 1.58
C GLU A 91 19.75 -7.72 0.51
N LYS A 92 18.90 -7.07 -0.29
CA LYS A 92 19.32 -6.11 -1.32
C LYS A 92 19.89 -4.81 -0.77
N GLN A 93 19.70 -4.55 0.53
CA GLN A 93 20.30 -3.43 1.26
C GLN A 93 21.53 -3.87 2.08
N ASP A 94 21.99 -5.11 1.92
CA ASP A 94 23.07 -5.71 2.72
C ASP A 94 22.78 -5.78 4.24
N ASP A 95 21.51 -5.61 4.66
CA ASP A 95 21.08 -5.83 6.04
C ASP A 95 20.76 -7.31 6.28
N ALA A 96 21.82 -8.09 6.42
CA ALA A 96 21.71 -9.53 6.68
C ALA A 96 20.95 -9.84 7.99
N LYS A 97 21.10 -9.02 9.02
CA LYS A 97 20.45 -9.24 10.32
C LYS A 97 18.93 -9.04 10.22
N GLY A 98 18.52 -7.92 9.61
CA GLY A 98 17.11 -7.63 9.35
C GLY A 98 16.49 -8.69 8.43
N ALA A 99 17.18 -9.06 7.35
CA ALA A 99 16.71 -10.08 6.43
C ALA A 99 16.44 -11.43 7.13
N VAL A 100 17.37 -11.88 7.97
CA VAL A 100 17.19 -13.11 8.75
C VAL A 100 15.99 -13.00 9.70
N ALA A 101 15.79 -11.86 10.35
CA ALA A 101 14.64 -11.65 11.23
C ALA A 101 13.30 -11.75 10.47
N ALA A 102 13.20 -11.08 9.31
CA ALA A 102 12.02 -11.13 8.47
C ALA A 102 11.75 -12.55 7.94
N TYR A 103 12.79 -13.25 7.46
CA TYR A 103 12.65 -14.63 6.99
C TYR A 103 12.27 -15.63 8.08
N ARG A 104 12.73 -15.43 9.32
CA ARG A 104 12.29 -16.25 10.45
C ARG A 104 10.81 -16.03 10.75
N LYS A 105 10.32 -14.77 10.66
CA LYS A 105 8.89 -14.47 10.79
C LYS A 105 8.08 -15.11 9.66
N TYR A 106 8.55 -15.03 8.42
CA TYR A 106 7.94 -15.74 7.29
C TYR A 106 7.75 -17.23 7.57
N LEU A 107 8.82 -17.92 8.01
CA LEU A 107 8.78 -19.35 8.31
C LEU A 107 7.91 -19.69 9.54
N ALA A 108 7.72 -18.76 10.47
CA ALA A 108 6.83 -18.94 11.61
C ALA A 108 5.35 -18.85 11.19
N VAL A 109 5.04 -17.96 10.24
CA VAL A 109 3.68 -17.75 9.73
C VAL A 109 3.29 -18.81 8.70
N ALA A 110 4.21 -19.20 7.82
CA ALA A 110 3.97 -20.16 6.74
C ALA A 110 5.06 -21.26 6.71
N PRO A 111 5.09 -22.17 7.71
CA PRO A 111 6.13 -23.18 7.83
C PRO A 111 6.17 -24.18 6.66
N ASP A 112 5.02 -24.46 6.06
CA ASP A 112 4.83 -25.44 4.98
C ASP A 112 4.78 -24.79 3.58
N ALA A 113 5.18 -23.52 3.46
CA ALA A 113 5.25 -22.85 2.17
C ALA A 113 6.21 -23.58 1.23
N ARG A 114 5.86 -23.65 -0.07
CA ARG A 114 6.63 -24.41 -1.08
C ARG A 114 8.11 -23.98 -1.18
N ASN A 115 8.40 -22.72 -0.92
CA ASN A 115 9.74 -22.12 -0.92
C ASN A 115 10.37 -22.03 0.48
N ALA A 116 9.75 -22.56 1.55
CA ALA A 116 10.31 -22.52 2.91
C ALA A 116 11.73 -23.10 2.98
N GLY A 117 12.01 -24.17 2.22
CA GLY A 117 13.35 -24.74 2.11
C GLY A 117 14.38 -23.80 1.49
N GLU A 118 13.98 -22.96 0.53
CA GLU A 118 14.84 -21.91 -0.04
C GLU A 118 15.14 -20.83 1.00
N ILE A 119 14.12 -20.37 1.71
CA ILE A 119 14.27 -19.32 2.74
C ILE A 119 15.21 -19.77 3.86
N ARG A 120 15.14 -21.04 4.30
CA ARG A 120 16.10 -21.60 5.28
C ARG A 120 17.55 -21.54 4.77
N LYS A 121 17.79 -21.91 3.52
CA LYS A 121 19.12 -21.82 2.89
C LYS A 121 19.63 -20.38 2.82
N ARG A 122 18.75 -19.42 2.53
CA ARG A 122 19.12 -17.99 2.56
C ARG A 122 19.52 -17.54 3.96
N ILE A 123 18.76 -17.91 5.00
CA ILE A 123 19.12 -17.63 6.39
C ILE A 123 20.51 -18.19 6.72
N GLU A 124 20.79 -19.44 6.37
CA GLU A 124 22.11 -20.05 6.62
C GLU A 124 23.24 -19.27 5.95
N LYS A 125 23.07 -18.88 4.68
CA LYS A 125 24.05 -18.07 3.94
C LYS A 125 24.29 -16.70 4.59
N LEU A 126 23.23 -16.06 5.09
CA LEU A 126 23.30 -14.74 5.74
C LEU A 126 23.84 -14.80 7.17
N THR A 127 23.92 -16.00 7.76
CA THR A 127 24.39 -16.21 9.14
C THR A 127 25.69 -17.02 9.14
N PRO A 128 26.83 -16.46 8.69
CA PRO A 128 28.08 -17.20 8.67
C PRO A 128 28.46 -17.62 10.09
N ARG A 129 28.72 -18.92 10.27
CA ARG A 129 29.28 -19.45 11.52
C ARG A 129 30.69 -18.88 11.65
N LYS A 130 30.97 -18.21 12.77
CA LYS A 130 32.33 -17.82 13.14
C LYS A 130 33.14 -19.03 13.55
#